data_AF-K5DFM7-F1
#
_entry.id   AF-K5DFM7-F1
#
_cell.length_a   1.000
_cell.length_b   1.000
_cell.length_c   1.000
_cell.angle_alpha   90.00
_cell.angle_beta   90.00
_cell.angle_gamma   90.00
#
_symmetry.space_group_name_H-M   'P 1'
#
loop_
_entity.id
_entity.type
_entity.pdbx_description
1 polymer ?
#
loop_
_entity_poly.entity_id
_entity_poly.type
_entity_poly.pdbx_seq_one_letter_code
_entity_poly.pdbx_strand_id
1 'polypeptide(L)'
;MTVNEYISQKFQSFGINLSEADLLDMCLNAKISGEDEVSEEYYGRVSVAIAKFIPSLLLRAASISESGFSMSWDIQGIKDYYSWLCKQYGLKDELSNKPKVTFL
;
A
#
# COMPACT_ATOMS: atom_id res chain seq x y z
N MET A 1 -3.24 4.36 18.87
CA MET A 1 -2.86 3.42 17.78
C MET A 1 -1.62 3.98 17.14
N THR A 2 -0.56 3.18 17.09
CA THR A 2 0.71 3.58 16.48
C THR A 2 0.63 3.52 14.95
N VAL A 3 1.57 4.18 14.27
CA VAL A 3 1.67 4.12 12.80
C VAL A 3 1.83 2.67 12.32
N ASN A 4 2.66 1.86 12.98
CA ASN A 4 2.85 0.45 12.64
C ASN A 4 1.56 -0.37 12.80
N GLU A 5 0.82 -0.17 13.89
CA GLU A 5 -0.47 -0.83 14.11
C GLU A 5 -1.48 -0.45 13.03
N TYR A 6 -1.56 0.85 12.71
CA TYR A 6 -2.48 1.35 11.68
C TYR A 6 -2.19 0.76 10.30
N ILE A 7 -0.92 0.79 9.88
CA ILE A 7 -0.50 0.22 8.60
C ILE A 7 -0.80 -1.28 8.59
N SER A 8 -0.41 -2.01 9.64
CA SER A 8 -0.66 -3.46 9.73
C SER A 8 -2.15 -3.80 9.59
N GLN A 9 -3.02 -3.10 10.32
CA GLN A 9 -4.48 -3.33 10.26
C GLN A 9 -5.06 -2.99 8.88
N LYS A 10 -4.53 -1.98 8.17
CA LYS A 10 -4.94 -1.66 6.80
C LYS A 10 -4.63 -2.77 5.80
N PHE A 11 -3.48 -3.43 5.93
CA PHE A 11 -3.12 -4.54 5.06
C PHE A 11 -3.80 -5.85 5.47
N GLN A 12 -4.06 -6.03 6.77
CA GLN A 12 -4.78 -7.18 7.29
C GLN A 12 -6.19 -7.31 6.70
N SER A 13 -6.89 -6.21 6.39
CA SER A 13 -8.20 -6.29 5.73
C SER A 13 -8.14 -6.88 4.31
N PHE A 14 -6.96 -6.93 3.70
CA PHE A 14 -6.72 -7.59 2.41
C PHE A 14 -6.08 -8.97 2.56
N GLY A 15 -5.97 -9.50 3.79
CA GLY A 15 -5.31 -10.79 4.08
C GLY A 15 -3.78 -10.73 4.01
N ILE A 16 -3.18 -9.54 4.09
CA ILE A 16 -1.74 -9.32 3.96
C ILE A 16 -1.12 -9.08 5.33
N ASN A 17 -0.20 -9.96 5.70
CA ASN A 17 0.65 -9.77 6.87
C ASN A 17 1.97 -9.13 6.42
N LEU A 18 2.23 -7.93 6.92
CA LEU A 18 3.47 -7.20 6.65
C LEU A 18 4.57 -7.69 7.58
N SER A 19 5.80 -7.76 7.06
CA SER A 19 6.99 -7.93 7.89
C SER A 19 7.39 -6.61 8.56
N GLU A 20 8.24 -6.69 9.58
CA GLU A 20 8.81 -5.50 10.22
C GLU A 20 9.60 -4.62 9.24
N ALA A 21 10.26 -5.23 8.26
CA ALA A 21 10.96 -4.50 7.21
C ALA A 21 10.00 -3.71 6.32
N ASP A 22 8.85 -4.29 5.97
CA ASP A 22 7.83 -3.61 5.17
C ASP A 22 7.28 -2.39 5.90
N LEU A 23 7.04 -2.51 7.22
CA LEU A 23 6.60 -1.41 8.07
C LEU A 23 7.66 -0.31 8.18
N LEU A 24 8.92 -0.70 8.38
CA LEU A 24 10.05 0.23 8.48
C LEU A 24 10.23 1.02 7.17
N ASP A 25 10.17 0.36 6.02
CA ASP A 25 10.29 1.02 4.71
C ASP A 25 9.21 2.09 4.50
N MET A 26 7.97 1.80 4.90
CA MET A 26 6.87 2.77 4.82
C MET A 26 7.06 3.93 5.81
N CYS A 27 7.49 3.67 7.03
CA CYS A 27 7.76 4.70 8.04
C CYS A 27 8.90 5.64 7.60
N LEU A 28 9.98 5.10 7.05
CA LEU A 28 11.10 5.88 6.50
C LEU A 28 10.63 6.76 5.33
N ASN A 29 9.80 6.23 4.43
CA ASN A 29 9.22 7.02 3.33
C ASN A 29 8.31 8.15 3.84
N ALA A 30 7.54 7.91 4.90
CA ALA A 30 6.67 8.90 5.54
C ALA A 30 7.42 9.88 6.45
N LYS A 31 8.70 9.60 6.76
CA LYS A 31 9.56 10.36 7.71
C LYS A 31 8.93 10.46 9.10
N ILE A 32 8.44 9.34 9.61
CA ILE A 32 7.80 9.20 10.92
C ILE A 32 8.29 7.93 11.61
N SER A 33 8.30 7.90 12.95
CA SER A 33 8.54 6.65 13.67
C SER A 33 7.32 5.74 13.56
N GLY A 34 7.55 4.45 13.40
CA GLY A 34 6.46 3.44 13.45
C GLY A 34 5.77 3.37 14.81
N GLU A 35 6.45 3.84 15.87
CA GLU A 35 5.94 3.87 17.25
C GLU A 35 5.14 5.15 17.57
N ASP A 36 5.22 6.18 16.71
CA ASP A 36 4.47 7.42 16.91
C ASP A 36 2.96 7.15 16.79
N GLU A 37 2.15 7.95 17.47
CA GLU A 37 0.70 7.90 17.32
C GLU A 37 0.25 8.45 15.96
N VAL A 38 -0.76 7.81 15.38
CA VAL A 38 -1.39 8.32 14.16
C VAL A 38 -2.14 9.61 14.47
N SER A 39 -1.78 10.69 13.77
CA SER A 39 -2.45 11.98 13.83
C SER A 39 -2.86 12.44 12.42
N GLU A 40 -3.74 13.45 12.35
CA GLU A 40 -4.14 14.06 11.07
C GLU A 40 -2.96 14.64 10.28
N GLU A 41 -1.94 15.15 10.98
CA GLU A 41 -0.72 15.71 10.38
C GLU A 41 0.05 14.66 9.58
N TYR A 42 0.13 13.44 10.10
CA TYR A 42 0.94 12.38 9.53
C TYR A 42 0.14 11.43 8.63
N TYR A 43 -1.19 11.42 8.78
CA TYR A 43 -2.10 10.57 8.02
C TYR A 43 -1.86 10.64 6.50
N GLY A 44 -1.70 11.86 5.96
CA GLY A 44 -1.44 12.05 4.54
C GLY A 44 -0.11 11.45 4.08
N ARG A 45 0.96 11.63 4.87
CA ARG A 45 2.30 11.10 4.54
C ARG A 45 2.33 9.59 4.60
N VAL A 46 1.71 9.01 5.63
CA VAL A 46 1.56 7.56 5.79
C VAL A 46 0.76 6.97 4.61
N SER A 47 -0.36 7.60 4.24
CA SER A 47 -1.18 7.14 3.10
C SER A 47 -0.42 7.17 1.76
N VAL A 48 0.42 8.20 1.54
CA VAL A 48 1.29 8.28 0.35
C VAL A 48 2.39 7.21 0.40
N ALA A 49 2.97 6.93 1.57
CA ALA A 49 3.97 5.87 1.72
C ALA A 49 3.38 4.49 1.44
N ILE A 50 2.17 4.21 1.95
CA ILE A 50 1.40 3.00 1.63
C ILE A 50 1.20 2.88 0.11
N ALA A 51 0.74 3.95 -0.54
CA ALA A 51 0.51 3.93 -1.99
C ALA A 51 1.77 3.57 -2.77
N LYS A 52 2.92 4.15 -2.41
CA LYS A 52 4.21 3.87 -3.06
C LYS A 52 4.73 2.45 -2.81
N PHE A 53 4.33 1.84 -1.71
CA PHE A 53 4.77 0.50 -1.33
C PHE A 53 3.97 -0.62 -2.01
N ILE A 54 2.68 -0.40 -2.29
CA ILE A 54 1.79 -1.44 -2.88
C ILE A 54 2.35 -2.05 -4.19
N PRO A 55 2.91 -1.30 -5.15
CA PRO A 55 3.47 -1.89 -6.38
C PRO A 55 4.54 -2.95 -6.12
N SER A 56 5.52 -2.68 -5.25
CA SER A 56 6.59 -3.65 -4.95
C SER A 56 6.07 -4.84 -4.14
N LEU A 57 5.08 -4.63 -3.28
CA LEU A 57 4.38 -5.70 -2.58
C LEU A 57 3.68 -6.67 -3.55
N LEU A 58 2.98 -6.15 -4.55
CA LEU A 58 2.24 -6.97 -5.52
C LEU A 58 3.15 -7.76 -6.46
N LEU A 59 4.36 -7.27 -6.75
CA LEU A 59 5.36 -8.04 -7.49
C LEU A 59 5.79 -9.30 -6.72
N ARG A 60 5.87 -9.24 -5.39
CA ARG A 60 6.14 -10.41 -4.53
C ARG A 60 4.95 -11.37 -4.46
N ALA A 61 3.73 -10.84 -4.49
CA ALA A 61 2.52 -11.67 -4.47
C ALA A 61 2.40 -12.57 -5.70
N ALA A 62 2.75 -12.02 -6.87
CA ALA A 62 2.68 -12.75 -8.14
C ALA A 62 3.55 -14.03 -8.10
N SER A 63 4.78 -13.95 -7.58
CA SER A 63 5.67 -15.12 -7.49
C SER A 63 5.17 -16.18 -6.49
N ILE A 64 4.51 -15.77 -5.40
CA ILE A 64 3.92 -16.70 -4.43
C ILE A 64 2.71 -17.42 -5.04
N SER A 65 1.87 -16.72 -5.81
CA SER A 65 0.68 -17.31 -6.45
C SER A 65 1.04 -18.39 -7.50
N GLU A 66 2.17 -18.23 -8.20
CA GLU A 66 2.67 -19.23 -9.17
C GLU A 66 3.15 -20.52 -8.49
N SER A 67 3.49 -20.46 -7.20
CA SER A 67 4.09 -21.57 -6.44
C SER A 67 3.06 -22.53 -5.83
N GLY A 68 1.75 -22.34 -6.04
CA GLY A 68 0.69 -23.23 -5.55
C GLY A 68 0.39 -23.14 -4.05
N PHE A 69 0.98 -22.19 -3.33
CA PHE A 69 0.65 -21.89 -1.93
C PHE A 69 -0.50 -20.87 -1.85
N SER A 70 -1.63 -21.25 -1.27
CA SER A 70 -2.79 -20.35 -1.15
C SER A 70 -2.66 -19.41 0.07
N MET A 71 -1.90 -18.33 -0.07
CA MET A 71 -2.20 -17.13 0.71
C MET A 71 -3.28 -16.34 -0.03
N SER A 72 -4.50 -16.32 0.53
CA SER A 72 -5.68 -15.69 -0.07
C SER A 72 -5.65 -14.17 0.11
N TRP A 73 -4.72 -13.49 -0.56
CA TRP A 73 -4.71 -12.02 -0.59
C TRP A 73 -5.85 -11.51 -1.47
N ASP A 74 -6.53 -10.46 -1.02
CA ASP A 74 -7.47 -9.72 -1.85
C ASP A 74 -6.72 -8.80 -2.82
N ILE A 75 -6.16 -9.40 -3.88
CA ILE A 75 -5.36 -8.70 -4.90
C ILE A 75 -6.17 -7.62 -5.62
N GLN A 76 -7.47 -7.85 -5.83
CA GLN A 76 -8.32 -6.87 -6.50
C GLN A 76 -8.60 -5.69 -5.58
N GLY A 77 -8.99 -5.96 -4.33
CA GLY A 77 -9.24 -4.92 -3.32
C GLY A 77 -8.04 -4.02 -3.09
N ILE A 78 -6.82 -4.57 -3.02
CA ILE A 78 -5.62 -3.73 -2.83
C ILE A 78 -5.24 -2.93 -4.08
N LYS A 79 -5.50 -3.44 -5.29
CA LYS A 79 -5.32 -2.66 -6.54
C LYS A 79 -6.31 -1.49 -6.64
N ASP A 80 -7.55 -1.72 -6.22
CA ASP A 80 -8.57 -0.68 -6.19
C ASP A 80 -8.26 0.37 -5.12
N TYR A 81 -7.80 -0.07 -3.94
CA TYR A 81 -7.32 0.82 -2.88
C TYR A 81 -6.12 1.66 -3.33
N TYR A 82 -5.13 1.06 -3.99
CA TYR A 82 -4.00 1.77 -4.58
C TYR A 82 -4.45 2.82 -5.61
N SER A 83 -5.35 2.43 -6.52
CA SER A 83 -5.90 3.35 -7.54
C SER A 83 -6.60 4.54 -6.88
N TRP A 84 -7.35 4.30 -5.80
CA TRP A 84 -8.02 5.34 -5.04
C TRP A 84 -7.01 6.28 -4.36
N LEU A 85 -5.98 5.75 -3.69
CA LEU A 85 -4.92 6.56 -3.08
C LEU A 85 -4.19 7.41 -4.12
N CYS A 86 -3.86 6.85 -5.29
CA CYS A 86 -3.21 7.60 -6.35
C CYS A 86 -4.06 8.78 -6.82
N LYS A 87 -5.38 8.58 -6.96
CA LYS A 87 -6.31 9.65 -7.30
C LYS A 87 -6.43 10.71 -6.21
N GLN A 88 -6.51 10.31 -4.93
CA GLN A 88 -6.66 11.24 -3.81
C GLN A 88 -5.43 12.13 -3.64
N TYR A 89 -4.22 11.58 -3.80
CA TYR A 89 -2.96 12.28 -3.54
C TYR A 89 -2.25 12.76 -4.81
N GLY A 90 -2.87 12.63 -5.99
CA GLY A 90 -2.28 13.05 -7.27
C GLY A 90 -1.02 12.26 -7.65
N LEU A 91 -0.92 10.99 -7.23
CA LEU A 91 0.20 10.12 -7.56
C LEU A 91 0.00 9.50 -8.94
N LYS A 92 1.12 9.19 -9.61
CA LYS A 92 1.09 8.40 -10.83
C LYS A 92 0.68 6.97 -10.50
N ASP A 93 -0.40 6.53 -11.13
CA ASP A 93 -0.86 5.15 -11.08
C ASP A 93 -0.01 4.29 -12.03
N GLU A 94 0.80 3.39 -11.47
CA GLU A 94 1.73 2.52 -12.19
C GLU A 94 1.18 1.11 -12.41
N LEU A 95 0.08 0.77 -11.76
CA LEU A 95 -0.51 -0.57 -11.79
C LEU A 95 -1.74 -0.64 -12.69
N SER A 96 -2.49 0.45 -12.84
CA SER A 96 -3.66 0.47 -13.69
C SER A 96 -3.30 0.79 -15.13
N ASN A 97 -3.70 -0.10 -16.03
CA ASN A 97 -3.55 0.08 -17.48
C ASN A 97 -4.76 0.86 -18.04
N LYS A 98 -5.18 1.94 -17.36
CA LYS A 98 -6.38 2.69 -17.75
C LYS A 98 -6.10 3.46 -19.04
N PRO A 99 -6.97 3.38 -20.05
CA PRO A 99 -6.82 4.15 -21.28
C PRO A 99 -6.82 5.65 -20.96
N LYS A 100 -5.76 6.35 -21.38
CA LYS A 100 -5.71 7.81 -21.31
C LYS A 100 -6.53 8.38 -22.47
N VAL A 101 -7.67 8.99 -22.16
CA VAL A 101 -8.39 9.81 -23.15
C VAL A 101 -7.55 11.07 -23.37
N THR A 102 -6.97 11.18 -24.56
CA THR A 102 -6.23 12.38 -24.99
C THR A 102 -7.15 13.14 -25.93
N PHE A 103 -7.49 14.37 -25.57
CA PHE A 103 -8.22 15.25 -26.47
C PHE A 103 -7.20 15.87 -27.44
N LEU A 104 -7.38 15.63 -28.74
CA LEU A 104 -6.61 16.24 -29.84
C LEU A 104 -7.24 17.58 -30.23
#